data_AF-A0A1R4GJS1-F1
#
_entry.id   AF-A0A1R4GJS1-F1
#
_cell.length_a   1.000
_cell.length_b   1.000
_cell.length_c   1.000
_cell.angle_alpha   90.00
_cell.angle_beta   90.00
_cell.angle_gamma   90.00
#
_symmetry.space_group_name_H-M   'P 1'
#
loop_
_entity.id
_entity.type
_entity.pdbx_description
1 polymer ?
#
loop_
_entity_poly.entity_id
_entity_poly.type
_entity_poly.pdbx_seq_one_letter_code
_entity_poly.pdbx_strand_id
1 'polypeptide(L)' 'MSAARAKARPVLFEIRRLGRVWRLTSSDGLFFGLFQNRASALRCAVEEADRRDDADVLLHTHD' A
#
# COMPACT_ATOMS: atom_id res chain seq x y z
N MET A 1 -22.85 -23.27 11.66
CA MET A 1 -22.83 -22.28 10.56
C MET A 1 -21.63 -21.37 10.77
N SER A 2 -20.46 -21.76 10.25
CA SER A 2 -19.26 -20.92 10.32
C SER A 2 -19.31 -19.96 9.14
N ALA A 3 -19.57 -18.68 9.42
CA ALA A 3 -19.55 -17.65 8.39
C ALA A 3 -18.16 -17.70 7.75
N ALA A 4 -18.10 -18.09 6.47
CA ALA A 4 -16.90 -17.92 5.67
C ALA A 4 -16.55 -16.43 5.75
N ARG A 5 -15.54 -16.08 6.56
CA ARG A 5 -14.95 -14.75 6.64
C ARG A 5 -14.61 -14.45 5.18
N ALA A 6 -15.41 -13.60 4.52
CA ALA A 6 -15.15 -13.22 3.14
C ALA A 6 -13.71 -12.71 3.15
N LYS A 7 -12.80 -13.49 2.55
CA LYS A 7 -11.36 -13.23 2.64
C LYS A 7 -11.17 -11.81 2.13
N ALA A 8 -10.91 -10.87 3.05
CA ALA A 8 -10.77 -9.47 2.70
C ALA A 8 -9.71 -9.42 1.62
N ARG A 9 -10.01 -8.80 0.47
CA ARG A 9 -9.05 -8.76 -0.63
C ARG A 9 -7.76 -8.13 -0.09
N PRO A 10 -6.58 -8.68 -0.42
CA PRO A 10 -5.33 -8.10 0.01
C PRO A 10 -5.26 -6.64 -0.39
N VAL A 11 -4.75 -5.80 0.52
CA VAL A 11 -4.55 -4.38 0.23
C VAL A 11 -3.20 -4.24 -0.45
N LEU A 12 -3.23 -3.77 -1.68
CA LEU A 12 -2.02 -3.49 -2.45
C LEU A 12 -1.61 -2.03 -2.25
N PHE A 13 -0.38 -1.81 -1.81
CA PHE A 13 0.28 -0.52 -1.90
C PHE A 13 1.10 -0.44 -3.19
N GLU A 14 0.73 0.50 -4.05
CA GLU A 14 1.42 0.79 -5.30
C GLU A 14 2.28 2.04 -5.17
N ILE A 15 3.57 1.87 -5.43
CA ILE A 15 4.53 2.98 -5.55
C ILE A 15 4.81 3.22 -7.03
N ARG A 16 4.55 4.44 -7.50
CA ARG A 16 4.73 4.83 -8.91
C ARG A 16 5.48 6.16 -9.01
N ARG A 17 6.43 6.24 -9.93
CA ARG A 17 7.07 7.52 -10.26
C ARG A 17 6.10 8.43 -11.03
N LEU A 18 5.97 9.67 -10.59
CA LEU A 18 5.18 10.72 -11.24
C LEU A 18 6.08 11.94 -11.46
N GLY A 19 6.79 11.93 -12.60
CA GLY A 19 7.80 12.94 -12.90
C GLY A 19 8.97 12.91 -11.91
N ARG A 20 9.08 13.95 -11.07
CA ARG A 20 10.14 14.10 -10.07
C ARG A 20 9.77 13.57 -8.68
N VAL A 21 8.51 13.16 -8.47
CA VAL A 21 8.03 12.64 -7.19
C VAL A 21 7.61 11.18 -7.32
N TRP A 22 7.43 10.53 -6.18
CA TRP A 22 6.97 9.16 -6.03
C TRP A 22 5.61 9.17 -5.36
N ARG A 23 4.62 8.56 -6.00
CA ARG A 23 3.26 8.43 -5.49
C ARG A 23 3.08 7.06 -4.86
N LEU A 24 2.51 7.01 -3.66
CA LEU A 24 2.06 5.81 -2.97
C LEU A 24 0.54 5.83 -2.89
N THR A 25 -0.12 4.76 -3.31
CA THR A 25 -1.58 4.59 -3.22
C THR A 25 -1.93 3.21 -2.74
N SER A 26 -2.99 3.08 -1.93
CA SER A 26 -3.56 1.78 -1.59
C SER A 26 -4.73 1.42 -2.49
N SER A 27 -4.89 0.13 -2.80
CA SER A 27 -5.97 -0.38 -3.67
C SER A 27 -7.37 -0.26 -3.07
N ASP A 28 -7.48 -0.08 -1.76
CA ASP A 28 -8.74 0.20 -1.06
C ASP A 28 -9.12 1.70 -1.07
N GLY A 29 -8.25 2.56 -1.63
CA GLY A 29 -8.46 3.99 -1.72
C GLY A 29 -8.32 4.75 -0.39
N LEU A 30 -7.91 4.09 0.69
CA LEU A 30 -7.83 4.69 2.03
C LEU A 30 -6.51 5.44 2.29
N PHE A 31 -5.48 5.21 1.48
CA PHE A 31 -4.17 5.82 1.64
C PHE A 31 -3.68 6.46 0.34
N PHE A 32 -3.15 7.68 0.47
CA PHE A 32 -2.45 8.41 -0.59
C PHE A 32 -1.29 9.21 -0.02
N GLY A 33 -0.13 9.15 -0.67
CA GLY A 33 1.04 9.95 -0.31
C GLY A 33 1.91 10.33 -1.51
N LEU A 34 2.57 11.49 -1.42
CA LEU A 34 3.58 11.94 -2.38
C LEU A 34 4.93 12.12 -1.67
N PHE A 35 5.98 11.60 -2.28
CA PHE A 35 7.33 11.55 -1.70
C PHE A 35 8.36 12.07 -2.69
N GLN A 36 9.41 12.72 -2.19
CA GLN A 36 10.50 13.23 -3.05
C GLN A 36 11.42 12.11 -3.56
N ASN A 37 11.44 10.97 -2.89
CA ASN A 37 12.29 9.84 -3.25
C ASN A 37 11.59 8.50 -2.99
N ARG A 38 12.05 7.46 -3.70
CA ARG A 38 11.51 6.10 -3.65
C ARG A 38 11.62 5.47 -2.27
N ALA A 39 12.73 5.72 -1.57
CA ALA A 39 13.00 5.11 -0.27
C ALA A 39 12.01 5.57 0.82
N SER A 40 11.66 6.86 0.82
CA SER A 40 10.64 7.41 1.71
C SER A 40 9.26 6.84 1.41
N ALA A 41 8.89 6.70 0.14
CA ALA A 41 7.62 6.06 -0.25
C ALA A 41 7.57 4.59 0.21
N LEU A 42 8.67 3.86 0.03
CA LEU A 42 8.78 2.46 0.45
C LEU A 42 8.65 2.30 1.97
N ARG A 43 9.38 3.11 2.74
CA ARG A 43 9.31 3.07 4.21
C ARG A 43 7.89 3.34 4.70
N CYS A 44 7.23 4.37 4.16
CA CYS A 44 5.87 4.68 4.52
C CYS A 44 4.92 3.52 4.18
N ALA A 45 5.05 2.91 3.01
CA ALA A 45 4.21 1.78 2.62
C ALA A 45 4.38 0.56 3.56
N VAL A 46 5.59 0.30 4.06
CA VAL A 46 5.84 -0.76 5.05
C VAL A 46 5.21 -0.40 6.41
N GLU A 47 5.38 0.83 6.89
CA GLU A 47 4.76 1.27 8.14
C GLU A 47 3.22 1.23 8.09
N GLU A 48 2.63 1.57 6.94
CA GLU A 48 1.18 1.47 6.74
C GLU A 48 0.70 0.02 6.55
N ALA A 49 1.55 -0.86 6.02
CA ALA A 49 1.29 -2.28 5.94
C ALA A 49 1.24 -2.89 7.35
N ASP A 50 2.23 -2.59 8.19
CA ASP A 50 2.37 -3.11 9.55
C ASP A 50 1.21 -2.67 10.47
N ARG A 51 0.60 -1.50 10.22
CA ARG A 51 -0.57 -1.01 10.97
C ARG A 51 -1.86 -1.76 10.65
N ARG A 52 -1.91 -2.54 9.57
CA ARG A 52 -3.13 -3.25 9.15
C ARG A 52 -3.14 -4.65 9.74
N ASP A 53 -3.66 -4.77 10.96
CA ASP A 53 -3.67 -5.99 11.80
C ASP A 53 -4.26 -7.27 11.16
N ASP A 54 -4.98 -7.18 10.04
CA ASP A 54 -5.83 -8.28 9.52
C ASP A 54 -5.89 -8.36 7.98
N ALA A 55 -5.06 -7.60 7.26
CA ALA A 55 -5.05 -7.58 5.79
C ALA A 55 -3.78 -8.25 5.25
N ASP A 56 -3.95 -9.18 4.29
CA ASP A 56 -2.83 -9.59 3.43
C ASP A 56 -2.35 -8.32 2.68
N VAL A 57 -1.16 -7.80 2.97
CA VAL A 57 -0.64 -6.60 2.31
C VAL A 57 0.35 -6.98 1.22
N LEU A 58 0.15 -6.41 0.03
CA LEU A 58 1.07 -6.54 -1.10
C LEU A 58 1.75 -5.19 -1.35
N LEU A 59 3.04 -5.21 -1.67
CA LEU A 59 3.79 -4.02 -2.03
C LEU A 59 4.35 -4.17 -3.44
N HIS A 60 3.98 -3.26 -4.32
CA HIS A 60 4.47 -3.24 -5.69
C HIS A 60 5.05 -1.88 -6.05
N THR A 61 6.25 -1.87 -6.61
CA THR A 61 6.94 -0.65 -7.03
C THR A 61 7.17 -0.70 -8.52
N HIS A 62 6.74 0.35 -9.22
CA HIS A 62 7.01 0.54 -10.64
C HIS A 62 8.11 1.60 -10.80
N ASP A 63 9.18 1.25 -11.51
CA ASP A 63 10.31 2.13 -11.81
C ASP A 63 10.13 2.88 -13.14
#